data_AF-A0A8T6CP02-F1
#
_entry.id   AF-A0A8T6CP02-F1
#
_cell.length_a   1.000
_cell.length_b   1.000
_cell.length_c   1.000
_cell.angle_alpha   90.00
_cell.angle_beta   90.00
_cell.angle_gamma   90.00
#
_symmetry.space_group_name_H-M   'P 1'
#
loop_
_entity.id
_entity.type
_entity.pdbx_description
1 polymer ?
#
loop_
_entity_poly.entity_id
_entity_poly.type
_entity_poly.pdbx_seq_one_letter_code
_entity_poly.pdbx_strand_id
1 'polypeptide(L)'
;GSQHCQRDNLSLGVTYIASGYSTKPRALAAMIKRGMEHDGFSIVHVNSPCTTYNDTYALLKGNKAKGIDPLAWEIPDDHDATSKSAARDIIEQGGVPLGVVYQDDSRPSLDQRMGGVRERVTARSPEALLDAFSV
;
A
#
# COMPACT_ATOMS: atom_id res chain seq x y z
N GLY A 1 7.82 11.68 8.39
CA GLY A 1 7.27 10.55 9.19
C GLY A 1 6.53 9.58 8.29
N SER A 2 6.03 8.46 8.84
CA SER A 2 5.34 7.39 8.10
C SER A 2 4.18 7.89 7.20
N GLN A 3 3.43 8.90 7.64
CA GLN A 3 2.36 9.54 6.87
C GLN A 3 2.83 10.12 5.52
N HIS A 4 3.99 10.78 5.50
CA HIS A 4 4.56 11.33 4.27
C HIS A 4 4.83 10.22 3.26
N CYS A 5 5.41 9.11 3.73
CA CYS A 5 5.67 7.96 2.89
C CYS A 5 4.38 7.32 2.35
N GLN A 6 3.32 7.20 3.17
CA GLN A 6 2.04 6.68 2.69
C GLN A 6 1.41 7.56 1.61
N ARG A 7 1.45 8.89 1.77
CA ARG A 7 0.96 9.85 0.78
C ARG A 7 1.71 9.75 -0.56
N ASP A 8 3.03 9.62 -0.49
CA ASP A 8 3.87 9.50 -1.67
C ASP A 8 3.59 8.17 -2.40
N ASN A 9 3.42 7.07 -1.67
CA ASN A 9 3.05 5.78 -2.25
C ASN A 9 1.70 5.82 -2.97
N LEU A 10 0.71 6.49 -2.39
CA LEU A 10 -0.59 6.67 -3.04
C LEU A 10 -0.46 7.49 -4.34
N SER A 11 0.46 8.45 -4.36
CA SER A 11 0.76 9.30 -5.53
C SER A 11 1.55 8.55 -6.60
N LEU A 12 2.45 7.65 -6.21
CA LEU A 12 3.21 6.75 -7.10
C LEU A 12 2.34 5.65 -7.72
N GLY A 13 1.09 5.52 -7.27
CA GLY A 13 0.12 4.60 -7.85
C GLY A 13 0.26 3.16 -7.37
N VAL A 14 0.80 2.96 -6.17
CA VAL A 14 0.78 1.68 -5.44
C VAL A 14 -0.68 1.24 -5.26
N THR A 15 -0.97 -0.03 -5.53
CA THR A 15 -2.35 -0.55 -5.54
C THR A 15 -2.74 -1.31 -4.28
N TYR A 16 -1.80 -1.58 -3.39
CA TYR A 16 -2.11 -2.04 -2.03
C TYR A 16 -1.19 -1.34 -1.02
N ILE A 17 -1.78 -0.60 -0.09
CA ILE A 17 -1.09 0.11 0.98
C ILE A 17 -1.72 -0.29 2.31
N ALA A 18 -0.90 -0.87 3.18
CA ALA A 18 -1.29 -1.18 4.55
C ALA A 18 -0.28 -0.60 5.54
N SER A 19 -0.71 -0.41 6.79
CA SER A 19 0.18 -0.03 7.88
C SER A 19 -0.06 -0.86 9.11
N GLY A 20 1.03 -1.31 9.73
CA GLY A 20 1.03 -2.20 10.86
C GLY A 20 2.01 -1.79 11.95
N TYR A 21 1.94 -2.53 13.05
CA TYR A 21 2.77 -2.31 14.23
C TYR A 21 3.39 -3.63 14.66
N SER A 22 4.70 -3.64 14.91
CA SER A 22 5.46 -4.85 15.25
C SER A 22 4.96 -5.57 16.51
N THR A 23 4.29 -4.85 17.41
CA THR A 23 3.71 -5.41 18.65
C THR A 23 2.40 -6.17 18.43
N LYS A 24 1.79 -6.06 17.24
CA LYS A 24 0.57 -6.77 16.83
C LYS A 24 0.90 -7.82 15.74
N PRO A 25 1.67 -8.87 16.06
CA PRO A 25 2.22 -9.79 15.04
C PRO A 25 1.16 -10.53 14.23
N ARG A 26 0.01 -10.89 14.83
CA ARG A 26 -1.08 -11.57 14.11
C ARG A 26 -1.72 -10.69 13.03
N ALA A 27 -2.05 -9.45 13.38
CA ALA A 27 -2.60 -8.49 12.43
C ALA A 27 -1.57 -8.14 11.34
N LEU A 28 -0.31 -7.96 11.73
CA LEU A 28 0.78 -7.71 10.80
C LEU A 28 0.96 -8.86 9.80
N ALA A 29 0.99 -10.11 10.28
CA ALA A 29 1.10 -11.28 9.41
C ALA A 29 -0.07 -11.39 8.43
N ALA A 30 -1.30 -11.09 8.88
CA ALA A 30 -2.48 -11.07 8.02
C ALA A 30 -2.37 -10.00 6.91
N MET A 31 -1.88 -8.79 7.23
CA MET A 31 -1.67 -7.74 6.24
C MET A 31 -0.56 -8.07 5.24
N ILE A 32 0.52 -8.71 5.69
CA ILE A 32 1.60 -9.19 4.81
C ILE A 32 1.05 -10.26 3.87
N LYS A 33 0.31 -11.25 4.39
CA LYS A 33 -0.32 -12.29 3.57
C LYS A 33 -1.22 -11.69 2.49
N ARG A 34 -2.13 -10.77 2.86
CA ARG A 34 -2.99 -10.07 1.91
C ARG A 34 -2.18 -9.30 0.86
N GLY A 35 -1.10 -8.64 1.27
CA GLY A 35 -0.20 -7.93 0.35
C GLY A 35 0.54 -8.85 -0.62
N MET A 36 0.83 -10.10 -0.23
CA MET A 36 1.41 -11.12 -1.11
C MET A 36 0.38 -11.71 -2.09
N GLU A 37 -0.88 -11.80 -1.67
CA GLU A 37 -2.00 -12.28 -2.50
C GLU A 37 -2.52 -11.22 -3.48
N HIS A 38 -2.11 -9.96 -3.31
CA HIS A 38 -2.51 -8.84 -4.16
C HIS A 38 -1.82 -8.89 -5.53
N ASP A 39 -2.60 -8.86 -6.61
CA ASP A 39 -2.13 -8.88 -8.01
C ASP A 39 -1.63 -7.51 -8.47
N GLY A 40 -0.64 -6.97 -7.76
CA GLY A 40 -0.12 -5.65 -8.04
C GLY A 40 1.08 -5.31 -7.17
N PHE A 41 1.44 -4.04 -7.14
CA PHE A 41 2.52 -3.58 -6.28
C PHE A 41 1.97 -3.22 -4.89
N SER A 42 2.51 -3.89 -3.88
CA SER A 42 2.06 -3.84 -2.49
C SER A 42 3.11 -3.22 -1.57
N ILE A 43 2.69 -2.34 -0.66
CA ILE A 43 3.52 -1.81 0.42
C ILE A 43 2.84 -2.00 1.76
N VAL A 44 3.59 -2.55 2.72
CA VAL A 44 3.18 -2.68 4.12
C VAL A 44 4.14 -1.87 5.00
N HIS A 45 3.64 -0.75 5.56
CA HIS A 45 4.39 0.12 6.46
C HIS A 45 4.39 -0.44 7.87
N VAL A 46 5.50 -0.99 8.34
CA VAL A 46 5.63 -1.55 9.69
C VAL A 46 6.31 -0.56 10.62
N ASN A 47 5.59 -0.09 11.63
CA ASN A 47 6.17 0.71 12.69
C ASN A 47 6.86 -0.22 13.70
N SER A 48 8.14 0.03 13.98
CA SER A 48 8.94 -0.77 14.91
C SER A 48 9.82 0.12 15.79
N PRO A 49 9.42 0.39 17.04
CA PRO A 49 10.23 1.15 17.99
C PRO A 49 11.56 0.46 18.25
N CYS A 50 12.63 1.25 18.30
CA CYS A 50 13.96 0.78 18.69
C CYS A 50 14.20 1.20 20.14
N THR A 51 14.12 0.25 21.06
CA THR A 51 14.24 0.51 22.51
C THR A 51 15.59 1.14 22.91
N THR A 52 16.64 0.92 22.12
CA THR A 52 18.00 1.40 22.43
C THR A 52 18.24 2.85 22.02
N TYR A 53 17.82 3.24 20.80
CA TYR A 53 18.17 4.53 20.21
C TYR A 53 16.99 5.48 20.03
N ASN A 54 15.76 4.97 19.97
CA ASN A 54 14.55 5.77 19.78
C ASN A 54 13.31 5.06 20.34
N ASP A 55 13.20 5.06 21.67
CA ASP A 55 12.11 4.39 22.37
C ASP A 55 10.79 5.19 22.25
N THR A 56 10.03 4.85 21.22
CA THR A 56 8.72 5.45 20.91
C THR A 56 7.55 4.58 21.36
N TYR A 57 7.78 3.54 22.16
CA TYR A 57 6.72 2.63 22.61
C TYR A 57 5.59 3.36 23.34
N ALA A 58 5.95 4.27 24.26
CA ALA A 58 4.97 5.02 25.05
C ALA A 58 4.14 5.98 24.18
N LEU A 59 4.69 6.49 23.08
CA LEU A 59 3.99 7.38 22.15
C LEU A 59 3.07 6.59 21.22
N LEU A 60 3.51 5.45 20.68
CA LEU A 60 2.69 4.64 19.79
C LEU A 60 1.55 3.92 20.53
N LYS A 61 1.82 3.36 21.71
CA LYS A 61 0.83 2.64 22.52
C LYS A 61 -0.01 3.56 23.42
N GLY A 62 0.45 4.78 23.66
CA GLY A 62 -0.09 5.66 24.68
C GLY A 62 0.38 5.24 26.09
N ASN A 63 0.37 6.20 27.01
CA ASN A 63 0.65 6.00 28.43
C ASN A 63 -0.25 6.91 29.26
N LYS A 64 -1.39 6.37 29.72
CA LYS A 64 -2.39 7.10 30.53
C LYS A 64 -1.81 7.67 31.82
N ALA A 65 -0.89 6.95 32.47
CA ALA A 65 -0.24 7.42 33.70
C ALA A 65 0.66 8.64 33.47
N LYS A 66 1.11 8.86 32.23
CA LYS A 66 1.90 10.02 31.80
C LYS A 66 1.08 11.04 30.98
N GLY A 67 -0.23 10.84 30.84
CA GLY A 67 -1.10 11.70 30.01
C GLY A 67 -0.76 11.67 28.51
N ILE A 68 -0.18 10.58 28.01
CA ILE A 68 0.21 10.44 26.60
C ILE A 68 -0.88 9.64 25.86
N ASP A 69 -1.53 10.28 24.89
CA ASP A 69 -2.47 9.61 24.01
C ASP A 69 -1.75 8.73 22.96
N PRO A 70 -2.35 7.60 22.55
CA PRO A 70 -1.76 6.72 21.56
C PRO A 70 -1.75 7.38 20.18
N LEU A 71 -0.57 7.42 19.55
CA LEU A 71 -0.45 7.84 18.16
C LEU A 71 -0.95 6.75 17.20
N ALA A 72 -0.91 5.47 17.59
CA ALA A 72 -1.40 4.40 16.76
C ALA A 72 -2.88 4.12 17.03
N TRP A 73 -3.67 4.08 15.96
CA TRP A 73 -5.12 3.90 16.01
C TRP A 73 -5.56 2.92 14.93
N GLU A 74 -6.67 2.22 15.15
CA GLU A 74 -7.17 1.23 14.20
C GLU A 74 -8.04 1.93 13.15
N ILE A 75 -7.82 1.60 11.88
CA ILE A 75 -8.67 2.10 10.80
C ILE A 75 -10.09 1.56 11.02
N PRO A 76 -11.13 2.41 10.98
CA PRO A 76 -12.52 1.99 11.14
C PRO A 76 -12.95 0.93 10.13
N ASP A 77 -13.86 0.03 10.54
CA ASP A 77 -14.38 -1.05 9.68
C ASP A 77 -15.22 -0.54 8.50
N ASP A 78 -15.77 0.68 8.59
CA ASP A 78 -16.52 1.35 7.53
C ASP A 78 -15.63 2.14 6.55
N HIS A 79 -14.31 2.09 6.72
CA HIS A 79 -13.36 2.70 5.80
C HIS A 79 -13.42 2.05 4.40
N ASP A 80 -13.65 2.87 3.38
CA ASP A 80 -13.58 2.44 1.99
C ASP A 80 -12.14 2.43 1.49
N ALA A 81 -11.48 1.27 1.63
CA ALA A 81 -10.13 1.05 1.12
C ALA A 81 -10.01 1.12 -0.40
N THR A 82 -11.11 1.09 -1.16
CA THR A 82 -11.06 1.20 -2.64
C THR A 82 -11.02 2.66 -3.11
N SER A 83 -11.34 3.60 -2.23
CA SER A 83 -11.33 5.03 -2.53
C SER A 83 -9.99 5.68 -2.22
N LYS A 84 -9.37 6.29 -3.24
CA LYS A 84 -8.16 7.10 -3.05
C LYS A 84 -8.40 8.32 -2.18
N SER A 85 -9.61 8.90 -2.17
CA SER A 85 -9.90 10.06 -1.32
C SER A 85 -10.02 9.62 0.14
N ALA A 86 -10.74 8.54 0.42
CA ALA A 86 -10.83 7.99 1.78
C ALA A 86 -9.44 7.60 2.31
N ALA A 87 -8.59 7.00 1.46
CA ALA A 87 -7.21 6.70 1.82
C ALA A 87 -6.39 7.95 2.18
N ARG A 88 -6.58 9.07 1.46
CA ARG A 88 -5.94 10.36 1.79
C ARG A 88 -6.43 10.89 3.12
N ASP A 89 -7.74 10.85 3.36
CA ASP A 89 -8.34 11.34 4.60
C ASP A 89 -7.77 10.60 5.81
N ILE A 90 -7.62 9.27 5.73
CA ILE A 90 -6.96 8.45 6.76
C ILE A 90 -5.49 8.85 6.98
N ILE A 91 -4.74 9.12 5.90
CA ILE A 91 -3.33 9.52 6.00
C ILE A 91 -3.20 10.92 6.63
N GLU A 92 -4.10 11.83 6.29
CA GLU A 92 -4.10 13.24 6.72
C GLU A 92 -4.59 13.44 8.15
N GLN A 93 -5.40 12.52 8.70
CA GLN A 93 -5.79 12.50 10.12
C GLN A 93 -4.60 12.44 11.09
N GLY A 94 -3.43 12.01 10.61
CA GLY A 94 -2.23 11.96 11.42
C GLY A 94 -2.12 10.70 12.28
N GLY A 95 -1.13 10.66 13.17
CA GLY A 95 -0.80 9.46 13.91
C GLY A 95 -0.32 8.31 13.01
N VAL A 96 -0.65 7.08 13.43
CA VAL A 96 -0.29 5.82 12.76
C VAL A 96 -1.56 5.00 12.58
N PRO A 97 -2.23 5.08 11.42
CA PRO A 97 -3.36 4.21 11.13
C PRO A 97 -2.89 2.76 11.04
N LEU A 98 -3.63 1.83 11.63
CA LEU A 98 -3.35 0.41 11.62
C LEU A 98 -4.44 -0.32 10.83
N GLY A 99 -4.05 -0.96 9.73
CA GLY A 99 -4.95 -1.67 8.83
C GLY A 99 -4.59 -1.48 7.36
N VAL A 100 -5.53 -1.85 6.48
CA VAL A 100 -5.43 -1.59 5.04
C VAL A 100 -5.90 -0.16 4.79
N VAL A 101 -5.02 0.67 4.25
CA VAL A 101 -5.30 2.08 3.94
C VAL A 101 -5.91 2.20 2.55
N TYR A 102 -5.38 1.46 1.57
CA TYR A 102 -5.84 1.47 0.19
C TYR A 102 -5.64 0.12 -0.49
N GLN A 103 -6.59 -0.32 -1.30
CA GLN A 103 -6.50 -1.49 -2.15
C GLN A 103 -7.28 -1.28 -3.46
N ASP A 104 -6.67 -1.62 -4.59
CA ASP A 104 -7.26 -1.50 -5.92
C ASP A 104 -6.85 -2.69 -6.80
N ASP A 105 -7.79 -3.63 -6.94
CA ASP A 105 -7.63 -4.87 -7.72
C ASP A 105 -8.02 -4.67 -9.20
N SER A 106 -8.53 -3.48 -9.58
CA SER A 106 -9.00 -3.21 -10.94
C SER A 106 -7.88 -2.95 -11.92
N ARG A 107 -6.69 -2.60 -11.42
CA ARG A 107 -5.55 -2.20 -12.24
C ARG A 107 -4.70 -3.41 -12.59
N PRO A 108 -4.43 -3.66 -13.88
CA PRO A 108 -3.60 -4.78 -14.27
C PRO A 108 -2.16 -4.58 -13.80
N SER A 109 -1.54 -5.68 -13.36
CA SER A 109 -0.12 -5.72 -13.00
C SER A 109 0.77 -5.41 -14.21
N LEU A 110 2.03 -5.05 -13.97
CA LEU A 110 2.97 -4.78 -15.07
C LEU A 110 3.12 -5.99 -16.00
N ASP A 111 3.20 -7.20 -15.43
CA ASP A 111 3.32 -8.44 -16.20
C ASP A 111 2.10 -8.66 -17.10
N GLN A 112 0.89 -8.50 -16.57
CA GLN A 112 -0.36 -8.59 -17.34
C GLN A 112 -0.40 -7.57 -18.48
N ARG A 113 0.03 -6.32 -18.22
CA ARG A 113 0.11 -5.28 -19.26
C ARG A 113 1.10 -5.67 -20.36
N MET A 114 2.26 -6.21 -19.98
CA MET A 114 3.29 -6.67 -20.94
C MET A 114 2.82 -7.88 -21.75
N GLY A 115 2.08 -8.82 -21.14
CA GLY A 115 1.44 -9.93 -21.83
C GLY A 115 0.48 -9.45 -22.93
N GLY A 116 -0.40 -8.50 -22.61
CA GLY A 116 -1.33 -7.93 -23.59
C GLY A 116 -0.62 -7.15 -24.72
N VAL A 117 0.52 -6.52 -24.46
CA VAL A 117 1.34 -5.92 -25.52
C VAL A 117 1.93 -7.00 -26.42
N ARG A 118 2.50 -8.07 -25.85
CA ARG A 118 3.08 -9.18 -26.62
C ARG A 118 2.06 -9.79 -27.56
N GLU A 119 0.86 -10.10 -27.06
CA GLU A 119 -0.23 -10.68 -27.86
C GLU A 119 -0.60 -9.81 -29.07
N ARG A 120 -0.73 -8.50 -28.86
CA ARG A 120 -1.02 -7.52 -29.93
C ARG A 120 0.11 -7.42 -30.96
N VAL A 121 1.37 -7.50 -30.51
CA VAL A 121 2.54 -7.40 -31.39
C VAL A 121 2.74 -8.68 -32.21
N THR A 122 2.48 -9.86 -31.64
CA THR A 122 2.51 -11.14 -32.36
C THR A 122 1.42 -11.27 -33.43
N ALA A 123 0.44 -10.37 -33.47
CA ALA A 123 -0.61 -10.37 -34.48
C ALA A 123 -0.20 -9.70 -35.82
N ARG A 124 1.02 -9.13 -35.93
CA ARG A 124 1.53 -8.66 -37.22
C ARG A 124 2.32 -9.78 -37.89
N SER A 125 1.76 -10.36 -38.95
CA SER A 125 2.51 -11.31 -39.77
C SER A 125 3.74 -10.63 -40.38
N PRO A 126 4.81 -11.38 -40.70
CA PRO A 126 5.97 -10.82 -41.41
C PRO A 126 5.58 -10.06 -42.68
N GLU A 127 4.53 -10.52 -43.37
CA GLU A 127 3.96 -9.88 -44.55
C GLU A 127 3.32 -8.53 -44.21
N ALA A 128 2.54 -8.44 -43.13
CA ALA A 128 1.93 -7.19 -42.66
C ALA A 128 2.96 -6.14 -42.18
N LEU A 129 4.14 -6.59 -41.76
CA LEU A 129 5.26 -5.71 -41.43
C LEU A 129 5.96 -5.19 -42.69
N LEU A 130 6.18 -6.04 -43.70
CA LEU A 130 6.79 -5.64 -44.96
C LEU A 130 5.91 -4.67 -45.76
N ASP A 131 4.59 -4.92 -45.80
CA ASP A 131 3.61 -4.08 -46.51
C ASP A 131 3.55 -2.64 -45.94
N ALA A 132 3.78 -2.47 -44.64
CA ALA A 132 3.77 -1.17 -43.99
C ALA A 132 4.96 -0.26 -44.38
N PHE A 133 6.00 -0.82 -45.02
CA PHE A 133 7.20 -0.08 -45.45
C PHE A 133 7.39 -0.03 -46.96
N SER A 134 6.55 -0.70 -47.75
CA SER A 134 6.46 -0.50 -49.20
C SER A 134 5.65 0.76 -49.50
N VAL A 135 6.35 1.83 -49.87
CA VAL A 135 5.82 3.03 -50.53
C VAL A 135 5.81 2.83 -52.03
#